data_AF-A0A9W4T8X1-F1
#
_entry.id   AF-A0A9W4T8X1-F1
#
_cell.length_a   1.000
_cell.length_b   1.000
_cell.length_c   1.000
_cell.angle_alpha   90.00
_cell.angle_beta   90.00
_cell.angle_gamma   90.00
#
_symmetry.space_group_name_H-M   'P 1'
#
loop_
_entity.id
_entity.type
_entity.pdbx_description
1 polymer ?
#
loop_
_entity_poly.entity_id
_entity_poly.type
_entity_poly.pdbx_seq_one_letter_code
_entity_poly.pdbx_strand_id
1 'polypeptide(L)'
;ISSCQLAKDLGITQKSAYYLLDNLRDSLKQSNFIKEMLKDFVEIDETYIGGKNKNRHWDKKIPHSQGRSSKDKTPLIVMIKRGGNAISRVVSDVKQKTLEPIIRANVKEGSNVYTDE
;
A
#
# COMPACT_ATOMS: atom_id res chain seq x y z
N ILE A 1 -13.82 13.69 -12.18
CA ILE A 1 -14.93 13.88 -13.14
C ILE A 1 -16.24 13.42 -12.49
N SER A 2 -17.27 14.27 -12.53
CA SER A 2 -18.62 13.92 -12.07
C SER A 2 -19.40 13.22 -13.19
N SER A 3 -20.39 12.38 -12.86
CA SER A 3 -21.23 11.71 -13.86
C SER A 3 -22.02 12.71 -14.71
N CYS A 4 -22.39 13.87 -14.15
CA CYS A 4 -23.05 14.94 -14.88
C CYS A 4 -22.14 15.57 -15.94
N GLN A 5 -20.84 15.74 -15.64
CA GLN A 5 -19.88 16.27 -16.62
C GLN A 5 -19.68 15.26 -17.75
N LEU A 6 -19.44 13.99 -17.42
CA LEU A 6 -19.25 12.93 -18.42
C LEU A 6 -20.48 12.72 -19.31
N ALA A 7 -21.69 12.87 -18.75
CA ALA A 7 -22.94 12.79 -19.49
C ALA A 7 -23.04 13.88 -20.57
N LYS A 8 -22.62 15.11 -20.24
CA LYS A 8 -22.60 16.24 -21.19
C LYS A 8 -21.55 16.01 -22.28
N ASP A 9 -20.35 15.58 -21.88
CA ASP A 9 -19.23 15.38 -22.81
C ASP A 9 -19.50 14.25 -23.81
N LEU A 10 -20.16 13.17 -23.38
CA LEU A 10 -20.48 12.01 -24.20
C LEU A 10 -21.89 12.02 -24.82
N GLY A 11 -22.72 13.00 -24.49
CA GLY A 11 -24.11 13.09 -24.98
C GLY A 11 -25.02 11.95 -24.51
N ILE A 12 -24.73 11.34 -23.36
CA ILE A 12 -25.49 10.21 -22.80
C ILE A 12 -26.30 10.63 -21.57
N THR A 13 -27.24 9.78 -21.14
CA THR A 13 -27.97 10.03 -19.88
C THR A 13 -27.02 9.98 -18.68
N GLN A 14 -27.32 10.78 -17.65
CA GLN A 14 -26.52 10.79 -16.40
C GLN A 14 -26.46 9.41 -15.74
N LYS A 15 -27.54 8.62 -15.84
CA LYS A 15 -27.59 7.25 -15.31
C LYS A 15 -26.60 6.35 -16.05
N SER A 16 -26.54 6.43 -17.38
CA SER A 16 -25.53 5.69 -18.17
C SER A 16 -24.11 6.13 -17.85
N ALA A 17 -23.87 7.44 -17.72
CA ALA A 17 -22.56 7.99 -17.34
C ALA A 17 -22.13 7.55 -15.94
N TYR A 18 -23.07 7.41 -15.01
CA TYR A 18 -22.83 6.87 -13.68
C TYR A 18 -22.34 5.42 -13.75
N TYR A 19 -23.07 4.54 -14.44
CA TYR A 19 -22.66 3.15 -14.63
C TYR A 19 -21.31 3.02 -15.33
N LEU A 20 -21.05 3.84 -16.36
CA LEU A 20 -19.75 3.85 -17.03
C LEU A 20 -18.61 4.27 -16.10
N LEU A 21 -18.80 5.32 -15.30
CA LEU A 21 -17.78 5.76 -14.33
C LEU A 21 -17.51 4.71 -13.26
N ASP A 22 -18.56 4.03 -12.80
CA ASP A 22 -18.46 2.97 -11.79
C ASP A 22 -17.66 1.78 -12.35
N ASN A 23 -18.06 1.28 -13.53
CA ASN A 23 -17.36 0.20 -14.22
C ASN A 23 -15.91 0.57 -14.57
N LEU A 24 -15.65 1.82 -14.97
CA LEU A 24 -14.29 2.28 -15.27
C LEU A 24 -13.44 2.36 -14.01
N ARG A 25 -13.98 2.85 -12.89
CA ARG A 25 -13.27 2.86 -11.60
C ARG A 25 -12.98 1.45 -11.11
N ASP A 26 -13.93 0.54 -11.22
CA ASP A 26 -13.73 -0.85 -10.82
C ASP A 26 -12.74 -1.56 -11.75
N SER A 27 -12.81 -1.30 -13.05
CA SER A 27 -11.81 -1.79 -14.01
C SER A 27 -10.42 -1.24 -13.69
N LEU A 28 -10.30 0.03 -13.29
CA LEU A 28 -9.02 0.61 -12.85
C LEU A 28 -8.50 -0.01 -11.55
N LYS A 29 -9.38 -0.37 -10.61
CA LYS A 29 -9.00 -1.11 -9.39
C LYS A 29 -8.53 -2.54 -9.70
N GLN A 30 -9.14 -3.20 -10.70
CA GLN A 30 -8.81 -4.57 -11.09
C GLN A 30 -7.63 -4.65 -12.05
N SER A 31 -7.41 -3.59 -12.84
CA SER A 31 -6.32 -3.56 -13.80
C SER A 31 -4.99 -3.39 -13.09
N ASN A 32 -4.12 -4.37 -13.29
CA ASN A 32 -2.67 -4.27 -13.10
C ASN A 32 -2.01 -3.15 -13.96
N PHE A 33 -2.78 -2.18 -14.50
CA PHE A 33 -2.28 -1.04 -15.27
C PHE A 33 -1.42 -0.10 -14.42
N ILE A 34 -1.60 -0.12 -13.09
CA ILE A 34 -0.79 0.60 -12.10
C ILE A 34 0.03 -0.40 -11.25
N LYS A 35 0.44 -1.52 -11.83
CA LYS A 35 1.46 -2.38 -11.25
C LYS A 35 2.75 -2.26 -12.06
N GLU A 36 3.13 -1.03 -12.40
CA GLU A 36 4.50 -0.79 -12.82
C GLU A 36 5.38 -1.20 -11.63
N MET A 37 6.07 -2.32 -11.78
CA MET A 37 7.02 -2.76 -10.78
C MET A 37 8.04 -1.65 -10.57
N LEU A 38 8.42 -1.45 -9.32
CA LEU A 38 9.51 -0.52 -8.99
C LEU A 38 10.78 -1.01 -9.69
N LYS A 39 11.50 -0.08 -10.32
CA LYS A 39 12.66 -0.33 -11.17
C LYS A 39 13.81 0.61 -10.83
N ASP A 40 15.01 0.25 -11.27
CA ASP A 40 16.25 1.01 -11.09
C ASP A 40 16.76 0.97 -9.65
N PHE A 41 16.48 2.01 -8.85
CA PHE A 41 16.93 2.14 -7.47
C PHE A 41 15.72 2.10 -6.54
N VAL A 42 15.59 1.00 -5.80
CA VAL A 42 14.48 0.75 -4.88
C VAL A 42 15.02 0.64 -3.46
N GLU A 43 14.51 1.47 -2.58
CA GLU A 43 14.74 1.40 -1.14
C GLU A 43 13.59 0.64 -0.50
N ILE A 44 13.90 -0.30 0.39
CA ILE A 44 12.92 -1.13 1.07
C ILE A 44 13.18 -1.00 2.56
N ASP A 45 12.12 -0.68 3.30
CA ASP A 45 12.16 -0.46 4.75
C ASP A 45 10.92 -1.10 5.41
N GLU A 46 11.07 -1.43 6.68
CA GLU A 46 10.09 -2.10 7.52
C GLU A 46 9.66 -1.16 8.64
N THR A 47 8.38 -0.86 8.70
CA THR A 47 7.82 0.07 9.68
C THR A 47 6.73 -0.57 10.52
N TYR A 48 6.59 -0.07 11.75
CA TYR A 48 5.62 -0.56 12.72
C TYR A 48 4.67 0.57 13.11
N ILE A 49 3.43 0.50 12.62
CA ILE A 49 2.42 1.52 12.86
C ILE A 49 1.54 1.13 14.05
N GLY A 50 1.35 2.07 14.99
CA GLY A 50 0.38 1.92 16.07
C GLY A 50 0.58 2.90 17.22
N GLY A 51 -0.50 3.21 17.93
CA GLY A 51 -0.48 4.12 19.08
C GLY A 51 0.39 3.60 20.23
N LYS A 52 0.99 4.50 21.01
CA LYS A 52 1.84 4.12 22.17
C LYS A 52 0.99 3.37 23.20
N ASN A 53 1.43 2.18 23.62
CA ASN A 53 0.71 1.37 24.61
C ASN A 53 0.45 2.12 25.93
N LYS A 54 1.35 3.05 26.32
CA LYS A 54 1.17 3.91 27.51
C LYS A 54 -0.10 4.77 27.46
N ASN A 55 -0.55 5.14 26.26
CA ASN A 55 -1.74 5.98 26.03
C ASN A 55 -3.03 5.14 25.88
N ARG A 56 -2.95 3.80 25.91
CA ARG A 56 -4.15 2.94 25.84
C ARG A 56 -4.85 2.89 27.20
N HIS A 57 -6.18 2.77 27.17
CA HIS A 57 -6.96 2.46 28.38
C HIS A 57 -6.49 1.16 29.03
N TRP A 58 -6.65 1.05 30.35
CA TRP A 58 -6.09 -0.02 31.18
C TRP A 58 -6.47 -1.42 30.70
N ASP A 59 -7.70 -1.60 30.23
CA ASP A 59 -8.29 -2.84 29.70
C ASP A 59 -7.76 -3.21 28.29
N LYS A 60 -7.19 -2.25 27.57
CA LYS A 60 -6.67 -2.41 26.19
C LYS A 60 -5.15 -2.40 26.11
N LYS A 61 -4.46 -2.38 27.26
CA LYS A 61 -2.99 -2.43 27.30
C LYS A 61 -2.51 -3.83 26.99
N ILE A 62 -1.53 -3.92 26.11
CA ILE A 62 -0.87 -5.20 25.81
C ILE A 62 0.25 -5.42 26.83
N PRO A 63 0.26 -6.55 27.57
CA PRO A 63 1.33 -6.89 28.50
C PRO A 63 2.69 -6.93 27.78
N HIS A 64 3.74 -6.51 28.47
CA HIS A 64 5.11 -6.51 27.94
C HIS A 64 5.29 -5.73 26.62
N SER A 65 4.41 -4.78 26.29
CA SER A 65 4.60 -3.86 25.15
C SER A 65 4.98 -2.46 25.63
N GLN A 66 6.22 -2.31 26.10
CA GLN A 66 6.81 -1.03 26.51
C GLN A 66 8.05 -0.71 25.67
N GLY A 67 8.47 0.55 25.63
CA GLY A 67 9.68 0.97 24.90
C GLY A 67 9.59 0.71 23.39
N ARG A 68 10.59 0.01 22.83
CA ARG A 68 10.71 -0.37 21.40
C ARG A 68 9.94 -1.64 21.03
N SER A 69 9.06 -2.14 21.89
CA SER A 69 8.25 -3.32 21.57
C SER A 69 7.33 -3.06 20.36
N SER A 70 7.33 -4.00 19.42
CA SER A 70 6.47 -4.02 18.23
C SER A 70 5.24 -4.93 18.38
N LYS A 71 5.05 -5.59 19.53
CA LYS A 71 3.96 -6.56 19.76
C LYS A 71 2.56 -5.98 19.58
N ASP A 72 2.38 -4.68 19.87
CA ASP A 72 1.10 -3.98 19.74
C ASP A 72 1.00 -3.14 18.45
N LYS A 73 1.92 -3.36 17.51
CA LYS A 73 2.04 -2.61 16.26
C LYS A 73 1.69 -3.48 15.07
N THR A 74 1.17 -2.83 14.05
CA THR A 74 0.96 -3.45 12.74
C THR A 74 2.23 -3.29 11.92
N PRO A 75 2.89 -4.39 11.51
CA PRO A 75 4.04 -4.31 10.63
C PRO A 75 3.60 -3.97 9.20
N LEU A 76 4.41 -3.15 8.56
CA LEU A 76 4.25 -2.68 7.20
C LEU A 76 5.60 -2.74 6.50
N ILE A 77 5.60 -3.21 5.26
CA ILE A 77 6.74 -3.04 4.37
C ILE A 77 6.47 -1.85 3.46
N VAL A 78 7.48 -1.02 3.26
CA VAL A 78 7.44 0.13 2.35
C VAL A 78 8.57 -0.04 1.35
N MET A 79 8.24 0.02 0.06
CA MET A 79 9.18 -0.07 -1.06
C MET A 79 9.06 1.22 -1.87
N ILE A 80 10.15 1.95 -2.04
CA ILE A 80 10.16 3.27 -2.67
C ILE A 80 11.17 3.29 -3.80
N LYS A 81 10.76 3.69 -5.00
CA LYS A 81 11.70 4.08 -6.05
C LYS A 81 12.22 5.49 -5.75
N ARG A 82 13.55 5.68 -5.77
CA ARG A 82 14.14 7.03 -5.63
C ARG A 82 13.55 8.01 -6.64
N GLY A 83 12.97 9.10 -6.15
CA GLY A 83 12.33 10.14 -6.98
C GLY A 83 11.07 9.67 -7.71
N GLY A 84 10.45 8.57 -7.28
CA GLY A 84 9.31 7.96 -7.97
C GLY A 84 8.23 7.45 -7.02
N ASN A 85 7.58 6.37 -7.45
CA ASN A 85 6.43 5.79 -6.76
C ASN A 85 6.84 5.01 -5.50
N ALA A 86 5.92 4.98 -4.54
CA ALA A 86 6.01 4.20 -3.32
C ALA A 86 4.91 3.15 -3.25
N ILE A 87 5.24 1.96 -2.76
CA ILE A 87 4.31 0.86 -2.51
C ILE A 87 4.44 0.47 -1.05
N SER A 88 3.36 0.58 -0.28
CA SER A 88 3.30 0.12 1.11
C SER A 88 2.30 -1.03 1.26
N ARG A 89 2.65 -2.05 2.05
CA ARG A 89 1.76 -3.19 2.29
C ARG A 89 1.78 -3.62 3.75
N VAL A 90 0.60 -3.86 4.31
CA VAL A 90 0.45 -4.51 5.62
C VAL A 90 0.86 -5.98 5.49
N VAL A 91 1.72 -6.43 6.40
CA VAL A 91 2.24 -7.81 6.44
C VAL A 91 1.89 -8.46 7.76
N SER A 92 1.99 -9.80 7.84
CA SER A 92 1.82 -10.52 9.11
C SER A 92 3.03 -10.36 10.02
N ASP A 93 4.22 -10.30 9.44
CA ASP A 93 5.51 -10.20 10.10
C ASP A 93 6.56 -9.70 9.11
N VAL A 94 7.68 -9.20 9.62
CA VAL A 94 8.80 -8.68 8.82
C VAL A 94 9.87 -9.74 8.52
N LYS A 95 9.54 -11.03 8.58
CA LYS A 95 10.53 -12.06 8.32
C LYS A 95 10.79 -12.16 6.83
N GLN A 96 12.03 -12.47 6.45
CA GLN A 96 12.43 -12.68 5.05
C GLN A 96 11.47 -13.59 4.27
N LYS A 97 11.01 -14.71 4.86
CA LYS A 97 10.07 -15.65 4.20
C LYS A 97 8.74 -15.00 3.80
N THR A 98 8.29 -14.00 4.55
CA THR A 98 7.06 -13.26 4.30
C THR A 98 7.30 -12.11 3.32
N LEU A 99 8.44 -11.42 3.44
CA LEU A 99 8.74 -10.23 2.65
C LEU A 99 9.26 -10.56 1.24
N GLU A 100 10.09 -11.58 1.07
CA GLU A 100 10.67 -11.95 -0.22
C GLU A 100 9.63 -12.12 -1.35
N PRO A 101 8.53 -12.88 -1.19
CA PRO A 101 7.53 -12.98 -2.25
C PRO A 101 6.82 -11.65 -2.54
N ILE A 102 6.68 -10.78 -1.53
CA ILE A 102 6.09 -9.45 -1.69
C ILE A 102 7.01 -8.55 -2.50
N ILE A 103 8.31 -8.56 -2.20
CA ILE A 103 9.32 -7.77 -2.89
C ILE A 103 9.40 -8.22 -4.35
N ARG A 104 9.54 -9.54 -4.61
CA ARG A 104 9.58 -10.10 -5.98
C ARG A 104 8.35 -9.78 -6.81
N ALA A 105 7.18 -9.66 -6.18
CA ALA A 105 5.94 -9.31 -6.87
C ALA A 105 5.81 -7.82 -7.22
N ASN A 106 6.62 -6.94 -6.64
CA ASN A 106 6.50 -5.48 -6.77
C ASN A 106 7.78 -4.79 -7.27
N VAL A 107 8.94 -5.46 -7.24
CA VAL A 107 10.23 -4.94 -7.69
C VAL A 107 10.72 -5.73 -8.89
N LYS A 108 11.05 -5.04 -9.98
CA LYS A 108 11.50 -5.67 -11.23
C LYS A 108 12.85 -6.35 -11.00
N GLU A 109 12.98 -7.59 -11.48
CA GLU A 109 14.25 -8.32 -11.46
C GLU A 109 15.37 -7.53 -12.18
N GLY A 110 16.56 -7.52 -11.59
CA GLY A 110 17.70 -6.71 -12.05
C GLY A 110 17.73 -5.26 -11.53
N SER A 111 16.78 -4.85 -10.69
CA SER A 111 16.84 -3.55 -9.99
C SER A 111 17.80 -3.59 -8.81
N ASN A 112 18.43 -2.46 -8.50
CA ASN A 112 19.25 -2.28 -7.31
C ASN A 112 18.35 -2.05 -6.09
N VAL A 113 18.38 -2.99 -5.15
CA VAL A 113 17.62 -2.95 -3.90
C VAL A 113 18.53 -2.54 -2.76
N TYR A 114 18.10 -1.56 -1.96
CA TYR A 114 18.78 -1.09 -0.77
C TYR A 114 17.90 -1.37 0.45
N THR A 115 18.47 -2.06 1.44
CA THR A 115 17.91 -2.28 2.77
C THR A 115 18.93 -1.78 3.78
N ASP A 116 18.47 -1.27 4.92
CA ASP A 116 19.32 -0.78 6.01
C ASP A 116 19.67 -1.85 7.07
N GLU A 117 19.11 -3.06 6.93
CA GLU A 117 19.57 -4.29 7.62
C GLU A 117 20.71 -5.01 6.88
#